data_AF-A0A653KTC8-F1
#
_entry.id   AF-A0A653KTC8-F1
#
_cell.length_a   1.000
_cell.length_b   1.000
_cell.length_c   1.000
_cell.angle_alpha   90.00
_cell.angle_beta   90.00
_cell.angle_gamma   90.00
#
_symmetry.space_group_name_H-M   'P 1'
#
loop_
_entity.id
_entity.type
_entity.pdbx_description
1 polymer ?
#
loop_
_entity_poly.entity_id
_entity_poly.type
_entity_poly.pdbx_seq_one_letter_code
_entity_poly.pdbx_strand_id
1 'polypeptide(L)'
;MARIFYSRQDVGQIRHADKKDMNAFSTEALLDNLHELLATIPETERIHSLKARIVPGLGVAQGTLARQLPLISQGFPEVVDCYPGTINMELECPLEVTQPDHRTAPLAWTPSGRTTEVFDLVRIELEFGSLPTRVPAWLYVAHASPHRRTPTIHEVITQQLNLSDVSECKIHLRASAVTLTPTH
;
A
#
# COMPACT_ATOMS: atom_id res chain seq x y z
N MET A 1 -0.91 -15.16 13.72
CA MET A 1 -1.54 -16.38 14.29
C MET A 1 -1.32 -17.51 13.29
N ALA A 2 -0.75 -18.64 13.67
CA ALA A 2 -0.50 -19.75 12.74
C ALA A 2 -1.73 -20.66 12.65
N ARG A 3 -2.21 -20.95 11.43
CA ARG A 3 -3.29 -21.92 11.18
C ARG A 3 -2.69 -23.29 10.84
N ILE A 4 -3.23 -24.34 11.45
CA ILE A 4 -2.76 -25.72 11.30
C ILE A 4 -3.81 -26.50 10.50
N PHE A 5 -3.40 -27.10 9.38
CA PHE A 5 -4.22 -28.00 8.58
C PHE A 5 -3.76 -29.44 8.83
N TYR A 6 -4.72 -30.35 8.99
CA TYR A 6 -4.44 -31.77 9.24
C TYR A 6 -4.61 -32.56 7.94
N SER A 7 -3.69 -33.50 7.66
CA SER A 7 -3.86 -34.43 6.54
C SER A 7 -5.11 -35.29 6.79
N ARG A 8 -6.09 -35.27 5.89
CA ARG A 8 -7.20 -36.23 5.93
C ARG A 8 -6.69 -37.60 5.50
N GLN A 9 -6.79 -38.57 6.39
CA GLN A 9 -6.40 -39.96 6.15
C GLN A 9 -7.67 -40.80 6.01
N ASP A 10 -7.77 -41.61 4.95
CA ASP A 10 -8.89 -42.53 4.77
C ASP A 10 -8.71 -43.72 5.73
N VAL A 11 -9.60 -43.79 6.71
CA VAL A 11 -9.54 -44.79 7.80
C VAL A 11 -9.79 -46.21 7.26
N GLY A 12 -10.33 -46.35 6.04
CA GLY A 12 -10.61 -47.64 5.40
C GLY A 12 -9.39 -48.42 4.91
N GLN A 13 -8.20 -47.82 4.81
CA GLN A 13 -7.00 -48.47 4.27
C GLN A 13 -5.90 -48.77 5.31
N ILE A 14 -6.10 -48.44 6.58
CA ILE A 14 -5.07 -48.61 7.61
C ILE A 14 -5.02 -50.08 8.05
N ARG A 15 -4.14 -50.87 7.42
CA ARG A 15 -3.73 -52.17 7.99
C ARG A 15 -2.93 -51.90 9.26
N HIS A 16 -3.25 -52.63 10.33
CA HIS A 16 -2.80 -52.43 11.72
C HIS A 16 -1.26 -52.41 11.97
N ALA A 17 -0.40 -52.42 10.95
CA ALA A 17 1.05 -52.48 11.06
C ALA A 17 1.82 -51.39 10.29
N ASP A 18 1.16 -50.54 9.48
CA ASP A 18 1.88 -49.51 8.71
C ASP A 18 2.10 -48.22 9.51
N LYS A 19 3.35 -47.74 9.47
CA LYS A 19 3.81 -46.53 10.15
C LYS A 19 3.10 -45.32 9.54
N LYS A 20 2.17 -44.72 10.28
CA LYS A 20 1.39 -43.55 9.86
C LYS A 20 2.32 -42.35 9.58
N ASP A 21 2.39 -41.92 8.32
CA ASP A 21 3.04 -40.66 7.98
C ASP A 21 2.06 -39.50 8.16
N MET A 22 2.18 -38.80 9.29
CA MET A 22 1.35 -37.65 9.63
C MET A 22 1.63 -36.40 8.78
N ASN A 23 2.67 -36.42 7.94
CA ASN A 23 3.05 -35.33 7.06
C ASN A 23 2.73 -35.61 5.58
N ALA A 24 2.09 -36.75 5.27
CA ALA A 24 1.69 -37.08 3.92
C ALA A 24 0.41 -36.34 3.54
N PHE A 25 0.55 -35.27 2.75
CA PHE A 25 -0.55 -34.57 2.09
C PHE A 25 -0.55 -34.92 0.60
N SER A 26 -1.73 -35.16 0.02
CA SER A 26 -1.85 -35.16 -1.44
C SER A 26 -1.70 -33.74 -1.98
N THR A 27 -1.20 -33.61 -3.20
CA THR A 27 -1.09 -32.31 -3.88
C THR A 27 -2.45 -31.61 -3.96
N GLU A 28 -3.52 -32.36 -4.22
CA GLU A 28 -4.90 -31.85 -4.26
C GLU A 28 -5.32 -31.27 -2.91
N ALA A 29 -5.06 -31.99 -1.81
CA ALA A 29 -5.38 -31.50 -0.46
C ALA A 29 -4.56 -30.25 -0.09
N LEU A 30 -3.31 -30.14 -0.54
CA LEU A 30 -2.51 -28.91 -0.36
C LEU A 30 -3.08 -27.73 -1.14
N LEU A 31 -3.50 -27.96 -2.40
CA LEU A 31 -4.10 -26.92 -3.24
C LEU A 31 -5.44 -26.45 -2.67
N ASP A 32 -6.28 -27.36 -2.19
CA ASP A 32 -7.56 -27.02 -1.56
C ASP A 32 -7.38 -26.21 -0.28
N ASN A 33 -6.46 -26.63 0.60
CA ASN A 33 -6.15 -25.87 1.82
C ASN A 33 -5.56 -24.49 1.51
N LEU A 34 -4.74 -24.38 0.46
CA LEU A 34 -4.23 -23.10 0.00
C LEU A 34 -5.36 -22.22 -0.55
N HIS A 35 -6.28 -22.76 -1.33
CA HIS A 35 -7.46 -22.03 -1.80
C HIS A 35 -8.36 -21.57 -0.65
N GLU A 36 -8.61 -22.41 0.35
CA GLU A 36 -9.37 -22.05 1.56
C GLU A 36 -8.65 -20.95 2.37
N LEU A 37 -7.33 -21.05 2.50
CA LEU A 37 -6.53 -20.00 3.14
C LEU A 37 -6.67 -18.68 2.39
N LEU A 38 -6.50 -18.68 1.07
CA LEU A 38 -6.62 -17.49 0.23
C LEU A 38 -8.04 -16.92 0.21
N ALA A 39 -9.07 -17.76 0.25
CA ALA A 39 -10.47 -17.35 0.30
C ALA A 39 -10.90 -16.80 1.67
N THR A 40 -10.12 -17.07 2.73
CA THR A 40 -10.38 -16.57 4.09
C THR A 40 -9.50 -15.38 4.48
N ILE A 41 -8.64 -14.90 3.57
CA ILE A 41 -7.96 -13.60 3.76
C ILE A 41 -9.07 -12.53 3.78
N PRO A 42 -9.25 -11.80 4.89
CA PRO A 42 -10.23 -10.73 4.95
C PRO A 42 -9.99 -9.76 3.80
N GLU A 43 -11.06 -9.24 3.18
CA GLU A 43 -10.93 -8.26 2.08
C GLU A 43 -10.05 -7.05 2.46
N THR A 44 -9.99 -6.73 3.76
CA THR A 44 -9.11 -5.71 4.36
C THR A 44 -7.61 -6.00 4.25
N GLU A 45 -7.22 -7.25 4.03
CA GLU A 45 -5.83 -7.70 3.83
C GLU A 45 -5.49 -7.96 2.36
N ARG A 46 -6.48 -7.89 1.45
CA ARG A 46 -6.22 -8.00 0.02
C ARG A 46 -5.37 -6.81 -0.42
N ILE A 47 -4.29 -7.08 -1.14
CA ILE A 47 -3.37 -6.06 -1.65
C ILE A 47 -3.56 -5.89 -3.16
N HIS A 48 -3.67 -4.64 -3.61
CA HIS A 48 -3.48 -4.28 -5.01
C HIS A 48 -2.00 -3.99 -5.25
N SER A 49 -1.50 -4.44 -6.40
CA SER A 49 -0.17 -4.12 -6.90
C SER A 49 -0.32 -3.41 -8.23
N LEU A 50 0.09 -2.15 -8.30
CA LEU A 50 -0.07 -1.31 -9.49
C LEU A 50 1.29 -0.82 -9.98
N LYS A 51 1.50 -0.82 -11.30
CA LYS A 51 2.65 -0.15 -11.88
C LYS A 51 2.50 1.36 -11.78
N ALA A 52 3.63 2.02 -11.54
CA ALA A 52 3.73 3.46 -11.44
C ALA A 52 4.98 3.98 -12.14
N ARG A 53 4.85 5.09 -12.86
CA ARG A 53 5.95 5.84 -13.44
C ARG A 53 6.26 7.04 -12.56
N ILE A 54 7.52 7.27 -12.23
CA ILE A 54 7.94 8.47 -11.51
C ILE A 54 7.95 9.63 -12.50
N VAL A 55 7.24 10.71 -12.16
CA VAL A 55 7.11 11.89 -13.01
C VAL A 55 7.69 13.12 -12.32
N PRO A 56 8.31 14.05 -13.06
CA PRO A 56 8.84 15.27 -12.46
C PRO A 56 7.71 16.15 -11.93
N GLY A 57 7.91 16.71 -10.73
CA GLY A 57 7.03 17.71 -10.14
C GLY A 57 7.54 19.14 -10.29
N LEU A 58 6.75 20.11 -9.84
CA LEU A 58 7.12 21.53 -9.82
C LEU A 58 7.98 21.93 -8.61
N GLY A 59 8.30 20.99 -7.70
CA GLY A 59 9.11 21.25 -6.50
C GLY A 59 8.42 22.09 -5.41
N VAL A 60 7.14 22.45 -5.59
CA VAL A 60 6.40 23.37 -4.69
C VAL A 60 6.12 22.74 -3.31
N ALA A 61 6.05 21.42 -3.23
CA ALA A 61 5.71 20.70 -2.00
C ALA A 61 6.79 20.79 -0.91
N GLN A 62 8.07 21.02 -1.25
CA GLN A 62 9.17 20.87 -0.30
C GLN A 62 9.06 21.80 0.91
N GLY A 63 8.76 23.09 0.66
CA GLY A 63 8.56 24.05 1.74
C GLY A 63 7.29 23.80 2.56
N THR A 64 6.28 23.19 1.94
CA THR A 64 4.97 22.94 2.56
C THR A 64 5.00 21.71 3.47
N LEU A 65 5.54 20.60 2.97
CA LEU A 65 5.68 19.35 3.73
C LEU A 65 6.61 19.51 4.94
N ALA A 66 7.67 20.32 4.84
CA ALA A 66 8.54 20.64 5.97
C ALA A 66 7.79 21.23 7.18
N ARG A 67 6.68 21.96 6.94
CA ARG A 67 5.84 22.53 8.00
C ARG A 67 4.74 21.57 8.45
N GLN A 68 4.24 20.75 7.53
CA GLN A 68 3.07 19.91 7.78
C GLN A 68 3.44 18.57 8.42
N LEU A 69 4.55 17.94 8.04
CA LEU A 69 4.96 16.63 8.58
C LEU A 69 5.03 16.63 10.12
N PRO A 70 5.60 17.64 10.81
CA PRO A 70 5.59 17.69 12.28
C PRO A 70 4.20 17.79 12.91
N LEU A 71 3.20 18.29 12.18
CA LEU A 71 1.81 18.38 12.64
C LEU A 71 1.08 17.07 12.38
N ILE A 72 1.30 16.47 11.21
CA ILE A 72 0.73 15.16 10.84
C ILE A 72 1.25 14.08 11.80
N SER A 73 2.55 14.08 12.10
CA SER A 73 3.20 13.07 12.95
C SER A 73 2.67 13.03 14.39
N GLN A 74 2.00 14.07 14.87
CA GLN A 74 1.36 14.07 16.19
C GLN A 74 0.16 13.11 16.26
N GLY A 75 -0.60 12.99 15.15
CA GLY A 75 -1.75 12.09 15.04
C GLY A 75 -1.48 10.83 14.21
N PHE A 76 -0.34 10.79 13.52
CA PHE A 76 0.06 9.70 12.64
C PHE A 76 1.59 9.53 12.65
N PRO A 77 2.17 8.95 13.71
CA PRO A 77 3.61 9.01 13.97
C PRO A 77 4.49 8.30 12.94
N GLU A 78 3.93 7.42 12.11
CA GLU A 78 4.65 6.66 11.09
C GLU A 78 5.33 7.54 10.02
N VAL A 79 4.84 8.77 9.82
CA VAL A 79 5.42 9.70 8.83
C VAL A 79 6.51 10.61 9.40
N VAL A 80 6.94 10.40 10.65
CA VAL A 80 7.89 11.30 11.34
C VAL A 80 9.24 11.40 10.61
N ASP A 81 9.70 10.31 10.00
CA ASP A 81 10.99 10.25 9.30
C ASP A 81 10.85 10.48 7.77
N CYS A 82 9.69 10.92 7.31
CA CYS A 82 9.49 11.26 5.89
C CYS A 82 10.38 12.44 5.49
N TYR A 83 10.97 12.34 4.29
CA TYR A 83 11.61 13.48 3.66
C TYR A 83 10.56 14.56 3.38
N PRO A 84 10.86 15.85 3.63
CA PRO A 84 9.90 16.94 3.43
C PRO A 84 9.73 17.27 1.94
N GLY A 85 9.12 16.36 1.18
CA GLY A 85 8.84 16.47 -0.23
C GLY A 85 7.97 15.32 -0.72
N THR A 86 7.46 15.44 -1.94
CA THR A 86 6.62 14.42 -2.57
C THR A 86 7.33 13.82 -3.79
N ILE A 87 7.12 12.52 -4.00
CA ILE A 87 7.41 11.85 -5.26
C ILE A 87 6.10 11.84 -6.04
N ASN A 88 6.08 12.43 -7.23
CA ASN A 88 4.92 12.33 -8.11
C ASN A 88 4.97 11.02 -8.88
N MET A 89 3.87 10.28 -8.85
CA MET A 89 3.74 9.00 -9.53
C MET A 89 2.51 9.02 -10.43
N GLU A 90 2.68 8.55 -11.66
CA GLU A 90 1.59 8.24 -12.58
C GLU A 90 1.31 6.73 -12.53
N LEU A 91 0.11 6.36 -12.08
CA LEU A 91 -0.35 4.99 -11.96
C LEU A 91 -0.91 4.48 -13.28
N GLU A 92 -0.80 3.16 -13.51
CA GLU A 92 -1.32 2.50 -14.72
C GLU A 92 -2.85 2.56 -14.85
N CYS A 93 -3.57 2.86 -13.76
CA CYS A 93 -5.00 3.07 -13.76
C CYS A 93 -5.41 4.17 -12.75
N PRO A 94 -6.58 4.82 -12.95
CA PRO A 94 -7.15 5.73 -11.98
C PRO A 94 -7.36 5.09 -10.60
N LEU A 95 -6.98 5.83 -9.56
CA LEU A 95 -7.15 5.44 -8.16
C LEU A 95 -7.91 6.52 -7.40
N GLU A 96 -8.98 6.11 -6.71
CA GLU A 96 -9.72 6.96 -5.78
C GLU A 96 -9.57 6.46 -4.35
N VAL A 97 -9.20 7.34 -3.41
CA VAL A 97 -9.10 7.00 -1.99
C VAL A 97 -10.48 7.03 -1.35
N THR A 98 -10.89 5.90 -0.76
CA THR A 98 -12.21 5.74 -0.13
C THR A 98 -12.12 5.54 1.38
N GLN A 99 -11.08 4.85 1.85
CA GLN A 99 -10.84 4.60 3.28
C GLN A 99 -9.39 4.90 3.65
N PRO A 100 -9.07 6.19 3.95
CA PRO A 100 -7.72 6.56 4.33
C PRO A 100 -7.33 5.96 5.69
N ASP A 101 -6.04 5.70 5.87
CA ASP A 101 -5.46 5.27 7.14
C ASP A 101 -5.39 6.42 8.15
N HIS A 102 -5.28 7.65 7.66
CA HIS A 102 -5.35 8.86 8.46
C HIS A 102 -5.95 10.01 7.66
N ARG A 103 -6.68 10.88 8.35
CA ARG A 103 -7.18 12.15 7.81
C ARG A 103 -6.73 13.26 8.74
N THR A 104 -6.03 14.24 8.19
CA THR A 104 -5.52 15.37 8.98
C THR A 104 -6.66 16.30 9.38
N ALA A 105 -6.45 17.08 10.45
CA ALA A 105 -7.14 18.36 10.58
C ALA A 105 -6.74 19.30 9.42
N PRO A 106 -7.48 20.39 9.14
CA PRO A 106 -7.07 21.35 8.12
C PRO A 106 -5.67 21.92 8.39
N LEU A 107 -4.75 21.77 7.44
CA LEU A 107 -3.37 22.26 7.52
C LEU A 107 -3.15 23.39 6.53
N ALA A 108 -2.35 24.38 6.91
CA ALA A 108 -2.02 25.50 6.04
C ALA A 108 -1.18 25.06 4.83
N TRP A 109 -1.53 25.55 3.64
CA TRP A 109 -0.68 25.43 2.44
C TRP A 109 0.52 26.37 2.51
N THR A 110 0.29 27.61 2.94
CA THR A 110 1.31 28.68 2.96
C THR A 110 1.61 29.11 4.39
N PRO A 111 2.78 29.74 4.65
CA PRO A 111 3.10 30.26 5.97
C PRO A 111 2.07 31.26 6.51
N SER A 112 1.35 31.96 5.62
CA SER A 112 0.33 32.93 6.01
C SER A 112 -0.91 32.31 6.68
N GLY A 113 -1.12 31.00 6.54
CA GLY A 113 -2.29 30.30 7.09
C GLY A 113 -3.62 30.64 6.41
N ARG A 114 -3.65 31.53 5.41
CA ARG A 114 -4.90 32.00 4.77
C ARG A 114 -5.67 30.92 4.00
N THR A 115 -4.98 29.87 3.59
CA THR A 115 -5.54 28.74 2.85
C THR A 115 -5.15 27.46 3.57
N THR A 116 -6.16 26.68 3.96
CA THR A 116 -5.99 25.38 4.62
C THR A 116 -6.58 24.26 3.78
N GLU A 117 -6.12 23.04 4.00
CA GLU A 117 -6.55 21.85 3.28
C GLU A 117 -6.53 20.62 4.19
N VAL A 118 -7.45 19.70 3.92
CA VAL A 118 -7.49 18.38 4.56
C VAL A 118 -6.75 17.38 3.68
N PHE A 119 -5.91 16.57 4.30
CA PHE A 119 -5.12 15.56 3.61
C PHE A 119 -5.50 14.17 4.11
N ASP A 120 -5.70 13.28 3.16
CA ASP A 120 -5.82 11.85 3.40
C ASP A 120 -4.45 11.19 3.21
N LEU A 121 -4.10 10.30 4.14
CA LEU A 121 -2.92 9.45 4.05
C LEU A 121 -3.36 7.99 3.93
N VAL A 122 -2.75 7.29 2.97
CA VAL A 122 -2.95 5.84 2.76
C VAL A 122 -1.59 5.16 2.82
N ARG A 123 -1.46 4.14 3.65
CA ARG A 123 -0.27 3.29 3.72
C ARG A 123 -0.11 2.53 2.41
N ILE A 124 1.07 2.66 1.83
CA ILE A 124 1.50 1.90 0.67
C ILE A 124 2.91 1.35 0.89
N GLU A 125 3.32 0.42 0.04
CA GLU A 125 4.71 0.04 -0.08
C GLU A 125 5.18 0.23 -1.53
N LEU A 126 6.40 0.74 -1.69
CA LEU A 126 7.05 0.90 -2.98
C LEU A 126 7.98 -0.28 -3.24
N GLU A 127 7.80 -0.94 -4.37
CA GLU A 127 8.69 -1.99 -4.85
C GLU A 127 9.45 -1.48 -6.06
N PHE A 128 10.77 -1.42 -5.93
CA PHE A 128 11.68 -1.04 -7.01
C PHE A 128 12.44 -2.29 -7.45
N GLY A 129 12.55 -2.53 -8.77
CA GLY A 129 13.21 -3.75 -9.27
C GLY A 129 14.68 -3.90 -8.85
N SER A 130 15.33 -2.79 -8.48
CA SER A 130 16.71 -2.72 -8.01
C SER A 130 16.88 -2.91 -6.50
N LEU A 131 15.80 -2.85 -5.71
CA LEU A 131 15.86 -2.92 -4.24
C LEU A 131 15.34 -4.26 -3.72
N PRO A 132 15.99 -4.87 -2.71
CA PRO A 132 15.62 -6.19 -2.20
C PRO A 132 14.37 -6.16 -1.32
N THR A 133 14.00 -5.00 -0.79
CA THR A 133 12.89 -4.82 0.15
C THR A 133 11.95 -3.73 -0.33
N ARG A 134 10.66 -3.93 -0.06
CA ARG A 134 9.67 -2.87 -0.26
C ARG A 134 9.91 -1.73 0.73
N VAL A 135 9.69 -0.52 0.27
CA VAL A 135 9.88 0.70 1.05
C VAL A 135 8.52 1.20 1.54
N PRO A 136 8.33 1.38 2.86
CA PRO A 136 7.12 2.02 3.39
C PRO A 136 6.95 3.43 2.84
N ALA A 137 5.75 3.76 2.41
CA ALA A 137 5.40 5.08 1.91
C ALA A 137 3.93 5.38 2.14
N TRP A 138 3.50 6.59 1.82
CA TRP A 138 2.12 7.00 1.97
C TRP A 138 1.66 7.84 0.79
N LEU A 139 0.48 7.53 0.26
CA LEU A 139 -0.22 8.47 -0.63
C LEU A 139 -0.56 9.71 0.20
N TYR A 140 -0.27 10.89 -0.34
CA TYR A 140 -0.56 12.18 0.27
C TYR A 140 -1.59 12.91 -0.59
N VAL A 141 -2.85 12.89 -0.16
CA VAL A 141 -3.99 13.27 -1.02
C VAL A 141 -4.73 14.48 -0.46
N ALA A 142 -4.57 15.62 -1.12
CA ALA A 142 -5.32 16.84 -0.83
C ALA A 142 -6.79 16.76 -1.26
N HIS A 143 -7.72 17.26 -0.44
CA HIS A 143 -9.16 17.20 -0.75
C HIS A 143 -9.62 18.15 -1.85
N ALA A 144 -9.14 19.38 -1.89
CA ALA A 144 -9.53 20.38 -2.88
C ALA A 144 -8.49 20.58 -4.00
N SER A 145 -7.51 19.68 -4.13
CA SER A 145 -6.47 19.81 -5.16
C SER A 145 -7.02 19.60 -6.58
N PRO A 146 -6.61 20.43 -7.56
CA PRO A 146 -6.87 20.20 -8.98
C PRO A 146 -6.41 18.81 -9.47
N HIS A 147 -5.44 18.17 -8.80
CA HIS A 147 -4.98 16.81 -9.12
C HIS A 147 -6.06 15.74 -8.96
N ARG A 148 -7.17 16.01 -8.26
CA ARG A 148 -8.37 15.13 -8.32
C ARG A 148 -8.94 14.98 -9.73
N ARG A 149 -8.60 15.89 -10.66
CA ARG A 149 -8.99 15.81 -12.07
C ARG A 149 -8.06 14.93 -12.91
N THR A 150 -6.93 14.49 -12.35
CA THR A 150 -5.97 13.55 -12.95
C THR A 150 -5.81 12.36 -12.03
N PRO A 151 -6.79 11.44 -11.97
CA PRO A 151 -6.86 10.37 -10.97
C PRO A 151 -5.77 9.30 -11.12
N THR A 152 -4.87 9.44 -12.10
CA THR A 152 -3.69 8.61 -12.27
C THR A 152 -2.45 9.22 -11.62
N ILE A 153 -2.44 10.53 -11.32
CA ILE A 153 -1.26 11.21 -10.76
C ILE A 153 -1.46 11.39 -9.26
N HIS A 154 -0.55 10.82 -8.48
CA HIS A 154 -0.56 10.88 -7.02
C HIS A 154 0.76 11.36 -6.47
N GLU A 155 0.69 12.10 -5.36
CA GLU A 155 1.83 12.48 -4.56
C GLU A 155 2.09 11.42 -3.49
N VAL A 156 3.34 10.99 -3.36
CA VAL A 156 3.78 10.00 -2.38
C VAL A 156 4.80 10.64 -1.45
N ILE A 157 4.64 10.45 -0.15
CA ILE A 157 5.65 10.78 0.86
C ILE A 157 6.31 9.49 1.37
N THR A 158 7.61 9.55 1.64
CA THR A 158 8.39 8.44 2.19
C THR A 158 9.70 9.00 2.77
N GLN A 159 10.50 8.16 3.41
CA GLN A 159 11.87 8.49 3.79
C GLN A 159 12.70 8.90 2.57
N GLN A 160 13.86 9.51 2.79
CA GLN A 160 14.72 9.91 1.68
C GLN A 160 15.17 8.69 0.85
N LEU A 161 14.88 8.71 -0.45
CA LEU A 161 15.27 7.69 -1.41
C LEU A 161 16.20 8.26 -2.47
N ASN A 162 17.15 7.45 -2.91
CA ASN A 162 17.94 7.75 -4.11
C ASN A 162 17.22 7.16 -5.34
N LEU A 163 16.67 8.05 -6.16
CA LEU A 163 15.87 7.71 -7.35
C LEU A 163 16.58 8.06 -8.67
N SER A 164 17.88 8.37 -8.66
CA SER A 164 18.60 8.92 -9.81
C SER A 164 18.44 8.11 -11.11
N ASP A 165 18.32 6.78 -11.01
CA ASP A 165 18.20 5.86 -12.15
C ASP A 165 16.87 5.10 -12.15
N VAL A 166 15.87 5.58 -11.42
CA VAL A 166 14.58 4.91 -11.26
C VAL A 166 13.49 5.71 -11.98
N SER A 167 12.93 5.13 -13.04
CA SER A 167 11.79 5.71 -13.77
C SER A 167 10.45 5.06 -13.42
N GLU A 168 10.48 3.85 -12.89
CA GLU A 168 9.28 3.04 -12.64
C GLU A 168 9.40 2.26 -11.32
N CYS A 169 8.26 2.02 -10.69
CA CYS A 169 8.11 1.16 -9.53
C CYS A 169 6.75 0.47 -9.54
N LYS A 170 6.52 -0.40 -8.57
CA LYS A 170 5.17 -0.84 -8.21
C LYS A 170 4.76 -0.25 -6.89
N ILE A 171 3.50 0.10 -6.76
CA ILE A 171 2.87 0.43 -5.48
C ILE A 171 2.05 -0.75 -5.00
N HIS A 172 2.11 -1.03 -3.71
CA HIS A 172 1.32 -2.06 -3.03
C HIS A 172 0.47 -1.40 -1.97
N LEU A 173 -0.83 -1.66 -1.98
CA LEU A 173 -1.76 -1.02 -1.06
C LEU A 173 -2.98 -1.89 -0.77
N ARG A 174 -3.62 -1.65 0.38
CA ARG A 174 -4.84 -2.36 0.76
C ARG A 174 -5.97 -2.04 -0.22
N ALA A 175 -6.60 -3.09 -0.76
CA ALA A 175 -7.73 -2.97 -1.66
C ALA A 175 -8.88 -2.19 -1.02
N SER A 176 -9.13 -2.40 0.27
CA SER A 176 -10.19 -1.68 0.99
C SER A 176 -9.97 -0.17 1.09
N ALA A 177 -8.73 0.32 0.91
CA ALA A 177 -8.43 1.75 1.04
C ALA A 177 -8.85 2.55 -0.20
N VAL A 178 -9.07 1.88 -1.33
CA VAL A 178 -9.21 2.53 -2.64
C VAL A 178 -10.24 1.88 -3.54
N THR A 179 -10.71 2.64 -4.52
CA THR A 179 -11.41 2.12 -5.70
C THR A 179 -10.52 2.32 -6.91
N LEU A 180 -10.39 1.27 -7.73
CA LEU A 180 -9.66 1.33 -9.00
C LEU A 180 -10.67 1.33 -10.15
N THR A 181 -10.47 2.22 -11.12
CA THR A 181 -11.26 2.22 -12.35
C THR A 181 -10.42 1.65 -13.48
N PRO A 182 -10.85 0.56 -14.15
CA PRO A 182 -10.12 0.04 -15.30
C PRO A 182 -10.05 1.10 -16.42
N THR A 183 -8.87 1.29 -16.99
CA THR A 183 -8.73 1.98 -18.29
C THR A 183 -9.18 1.02 -19.39
N HIS A 184 -10.22 1.42 -20.13
CA HIS A 184 -10.72 0.71 -21.32
C HIS A 184 -9.76 0.78 -22.50
#